data_AF-A0A2N0V5L1-F1
#
_entry.id   AF-A0A2N0V5L1-F1
#
_cell.length_a   1.000
_cell.length_b   1.000
_cell.length_c   1.000
_cell.angle_alpha   90.00
_cell.angle_beta   90.00
_cell.angle_gamma   90.00
#
_symmetry.space_group_name_H-M   'P 1'
#
loop_
_entity.id
_entity.type
_entity.pdbx_description
1 polymer ?
#
loop_
_entity_poly.entity_id
_entity_poly.type
_entity_poly.pdbx_seq_one_letter_code
_entity_poly.pdbx_strand_id
1 'polypeptide(L)' 'VAEAAALEKAAIEGRLATRADASQYQGDFRKIVEGVNNTLDAVIGPLNVAADYVDNISKGAIPTKITDTYNGD' A
#
# COMPACT_ATOMS: atom_id res chain seq x y z
N VAL A 1 -18.59 -3.97 7.56
CA VAL A 1 -18.11 -2.97 8.55
C VAL A 1 -16.86 -3.46 9.28
N ALA A 2 -16.84 -4.67 9.84
CA ALA A 2 -15.67 -5.20 10.55
C ALA A 2 -14.37 -5.26 9.71
N GLU A 3 -14.46 -5.66 8.44
CA GLU A 3 -13.28 -5.81 7.57
C GLU A 3 -12.61 -4.46 7.22
N ALA A 4 -13.41 -3.44 6.93
CA ALA A 4 -12.91 -2.09 6.69
C ALA A 4 -12.21 -1.51 7.94
N ALA A 5 -12.77 -1.77 9.12
CA ALA A 5 -12.14 -1.38 10.39
C ALA A 5 -10.84 -2.15 10.68
N ALA A 6 -10.75 -3.41 10.25
CA ALA A 6 -9.51 -4.19 10.36
C ALA A 6 -8.41 -3.63 9.44
N LEU A 7 -8.76 -3.26 8.21
CA LEU A 7 -7.84 -2.59 7.28
C LEU A 7 -7.40 -1.21 7.79
N GLU A 8 -8.33 -0.40 8.29
CA GLU A 8 -8.04 0.90 8.89
C GLU A 8 -7.06 0.76 10.05
N LYS A 9 -7.35 -0.15 10.99
CA LYS A 9 -6.45 -0.42 12.12
C LYS A 9 -5.07 -0.88 11.65
N ALA A 10 -5.01 -1.77 10.66
CA ALA A 10 -3.74 -2.21 10.10
C ALA A 10 -2.97 -1.05 9.47
N ALA A 11 -3.62 -0.14 8.75
CA ALA A 11 -2.98 1.04 8.18
C ALA A 11 -2.45 2.00 9.25
N ILE A 12 -3.22 2.25 10.32
CA ILE A 12 -2.79 3.06 11.47
C ILE A 12 -1.56 2.45 12.15
N GLU A 13 -1.50 1.13 12.25
CA GLU A 13 -0.36 0.40 12.80
C GLU A 13 0.82 0.26 11.82
N GLY A 14 0.75 0.87 10.63
CA GLY A 14 1.78 0.80 9.59
C GLY A 14 1.85 -0.54 8.85
N ARG A 15 0.90 -1.45 9.10
CA ARG A 15 0.79 -2.77 8.44
C ARG A 15 0.08 -2.65 7.08
N LEU A 16 0.63 -1.79 6.23
CA LEU A 16 0.03 -1.46 4.93
C LEU A 16 -0.06 -2.67 4.00
N ALA A 17 0.75 -3.72 4.17
CA ALA A 17 0.65 -4.97 3.40
C ALA A 17 -0.63 -5.79 3.66
N THR A 18 -1.44 -5.40 4.66
CA THR A 18 -2.70 -6.09 4.97
C THR A 18 -3.72 -5.85 3.86
N ARG A 19 -4.39 -6.92 3.41
CA ARG A 19 -5.46 -6.88 2.40
C ARG A 19 -6.73 -7.47 2.95
N ALA A 20 -7.86 -6.92 2.51
CA ALA A 20 -9.15 -7.51 2.81
C ALA A 20 -9.43 -8.66 1.86
N ASP A 21 -10.09 -9.70 2.35
CA ASP A 21 -10.49 -10.84 1.55
C ASP A 21 -11.75 -10.52 0.73
N ALA A 22 -11.55 -10.10 -0.52
CA ALA A 22 -12.63 -9.78 -1.45
C ALA A 22 -13.53 -10.99 -1.79
N SER A 23 -13.04 -12.22 -1.60
CA SER A 23 -13.81 -13.43 -1.95
C SER A 23 -15.01 -13.67 -1.04
N GLN A 24 -15.01 -13.08 0.16
CA GLN A 24 -16.11 -13.15 1.11
C GLN A 24 -17.31 -12.26 0.72
N TYR A 25 -17.16 -11.43 -0.32
CA TYR A 25 -18.17 -10.49 -0.77
C TYR A 25 -18.62 -10.80 -2.20
N GLN A 26 -19.84 -10.37 -2.53
CA GLN A 26 -20.43 -10.53 -3.86
C GLN A 26 -20.99 -9.20 -4.36
N GLY A 27 -21.17 -9.10 -5.68
CA GLY A 27 -21.72 -7.91 -6.33
C GLY A 27 -20.86 -6.67 -6.08
N ASP A 28 -21.51 -5.53 -5.82
CA ASP A 28 -20.81 -4.25 -5.69
C ASP A 28 -19.95 -4.15 -4.43
N PHE A 29 -20.28 -4.88 -3.36
CA PHE A 29 -19.43 -4.95 -2.17
C PHE A 29 -18.06 -5.57 -2.47
N ARG A 30 -18.02 -6.60 -3.32
CA ARG A 30 -16.75 -7.17 -3.78
C ARG A 30 -15.91 -6.15 -4.52
N LYS A 31 -16.52 -5.42 -5.45
CA LYS A 31 -15.83 -4.36 -6.23
C LYS A 31 -15.25 -3.27 -5.32
N ILE A 32 -15.97 -2.90 -4.27
CA ILE A 32 -15.49 -1.92 -3.28
C ILE A 32 -14.25 -2.45 -2.57
N VAL A 33 -14.28 -3.70 -2.07
CA VAL A 33 -13.15 -4.31 -1.37
C VAL A 33 -11.94 -4.47 -2.29
N GLU A 34 -12.15 -4.90 -3.53
CA GLU A 34 -11.11 -4.96 -4.56
C GLU A 34 -10.52 -3.56 -4.83
N GLY A 35 -11.36 -2.53 -4.93
CA GLY A 35 -10.92 -1.14 -5.11
C GLY A 35 -10.05 -0.63 -3.96
N VAL A 36 -10.40 -0.96 -2.72
CA VAL A 36 -9.59 -0.62 -1.54
C VAL A 36 -8.23 -1.32 -1.59
N ASN A 37 -8.20 -2.61 -1.90
CA ASN A 37 -6.94 -3.36 -2.06
C ASN A 37 -6.07 -2.73 -3.15
N ASN A 38 -6.64 -2.42 -4.32
CA ASN A 38 -5.93 -1.78 -5.43
C ASN A 38 -5.36 -0.41 -5.03
N THR A 39 -6.09 0.35 -4.21
CA THR A 39 -5.63 1.64 -3.71
C THR A 39 -4.43 1.49 -2.77
N LEU A 40 -4.48 0.49 -1.87
CA LEU A 40 -3.36 0.16 -0.99
C LEU A 40 -2.13 -0.31 -1.80
N ASP A 41 -2.33 -1.16 -2.81
CA ASP A 41 -1.26 -1.64 -3.68
C ASP A 41 -0.56 -0.49 -4.42
N ALA A 42 -1.33 0.48 -4.91
CA ALA A 42 -0.79 1.64 -5.63
C ALA A 42 0.11 2.54 -4.77
N VAL A 43 -0.14 2.62 -3.46
CA VAL A 43 0.64 3.49 -2.55
C VAL A 43 1.84 2.78 -1.90
N ILE A 44 1.76 1.46 -1.71
CA ILE A 44 2.82 0.69 -1.02
C ILE A 44 4.09 0.59 -1.85
N GLY A 45 3.97 0.42 -3.16
CA GLY A 45 5.12 0.39 -4.08
C GLY A 45 6.03 1.63 -3.91
N PRO A 46 5.52 2.85 -4.16
CA PRO A 46 6.30 4.06 -3.98
C PRO A 46 6.81 4.27 -2.55
N LEU A 47 6.03 3.90 -1.53
CA LEU A 47 6.44 4.05 -0.14
C LEU A 47 7.62 3.14 0.24
N ASN A 48 7.63 1.89 -0.23
CA ASN A 48 8.74 0.97 -0.04
C ASN A 48 10.02 1.49 -0.70
N VAL A 49 9.92 1.99 -1.94
CA VAL A 49 11.07 2.58 -2.64
C VAL A 49 11.60 3.80 -1.89
N ALA A 50 10.72 4.68 -1.41
CA ALA A 50 11.14 5.82 -0.60
C ALA A 50 11.85 5.37 0.69
N ALA A 51 11.32 4.36 1.40
CA ALA A 51 11.93 3.81 2.61
C ALA A 51 13.31 3.21 2.34
N ASP A 52 13.46 2.43 1.26
CA ASP A 52 14.73 1.85 0.84
C ASP A 52 15.77 2.92 0.51
N TYR A 53 15.34 4.01 -0.13
CA TYR A 53 16.24 5.11 -0.48
C TYR A 53 16.71 5.85 0.77
N VAL A 54 15.82 6.12 1.73
CA VAL A 54 16.17 6.73 3.01
C VAL A 54 17.15 5.84 3.78
N ASP A 55 16.94 4.52 3.80
CA ASP A 55 17.86 3.56 4.43
C ASP A 55 19.24 3.58 3.75
N ASN A 56 19.31 3.55 2.42
CA ASN A 56 20.57 3.65 1.68
C ASN A 56 21.32 4.96 2.00
N ILE A 57 20.62 6.09 1.99
CA ILE A 57 21.19 7.40 2.34
C ILE A 57 21.73 7.38 3.78
N SER A 58 21.00 6.79 4.72
CA SER A 58 21.45 6.68 6.11
C SER A 58 22.75 5.87 6.28
N LYS A 59 23.02 4.96 5.34
CA LYS A 59 24.24 4.13 5.26
C LYS A 59 25.35 4.78 4.44
N GLY A 60 25.15 6.01 3.95
CA GLY A 60 26.11 6.74 3.11
C GLY A 60 26.14 6.28 1.65
N ALA A 61 25.18 5.46 1.21
CA ALA A 61 25.01 5.10 -0.19
C ALA A 61 24.07 6.09 -0.87
N ILE A 62 24.46 6.62 -2.02
CA ILE A 62 23.58 7.46 -2.84
C ILE A 62 22.76 6.55 -3.75
N PRO A 63 21.43 6.45 -3.55
CA PRO A 63 20.59 5.62 -4.41
C PRO A 63 20.51 6.19 -5.83
N THR A 64 20.28 5.30 -6.79
CA THR A 64 20.10 5.69 -8.20
C THR A 64 18.87 6.56 -8.36
N LYS A 65 18.76 7.28 -9.49
CA LYS A 65 17.55 8.04 -9.78
C LYS A 65 16.34 7.09 -9.89
N ILE A 66 15.22 7.47 -9.29
CA ILE A 66 13.93 6.77 -9.47
C ILE A 66 13.52 6.92 -10.95
N THR A 67 13.42 5.80 -11.66
CA THR A 67 12.97 5.76 -13.07
C THR A 67 11.57 5.17 -13.22
N ASP A 68 11.06 4.54 -12.18
CA ASP A 68 9.71 3.99 -12.15
C ASP A 68 8.67 5.10 -12.22
N THR A 69 7.57 4.82 -12.91
CA THR A 69 6.44 5.74 -13.01
C THR A 69 5.44 5.44 -11.91
N TYR A 70 5.17 6.43 -11.08
CA TYR A 70 4.12 6.40 -10.07
C TYR A 70 3.05 7.41 -10.45
N ASN A 71 1.78 7.01 -10.39
CA ASN A 71 0.64 7.87 -10.77
C ASN A 71 0.10 8.67 -9.56
N GLY A 72 0.92 8.89 -8.53
CA GLY A 72 0.57 9.75 -7.39
C GLY A 72 0.80 11.23 -7.73
N ASP A 73 0.02 12.11 -7.10
CA ASP A 73 0.26 13.57 -7.08
C ASP A 73 1.42 13.89 -6.13
#